data_AF-A0A2N2CR59-F1
#
_entry.id   AF-A0A2N2CR59-F1
#
_cell.length_a   1.000
_cell.length_b   1.000
_cell.length_c   1.000
_cell.angle_alpha   90.00
_cell.angle_beta   90.00
_cell.angle_gamma   90.00
#
_symmetry.space_group_name_H-M   'P 1'
#
loop_
_entity.id
_entity.type
_entity.pdbx_description
1 polymer ?
#
loop_
_entity_poly.entity_id
_entity_poly.type
_entity_poly.pdbx_seq_one_letter_code
_entity_poly.pdbx_strand_id
1 'polypeptide(L)'
;MLNLKKSKFYVIAIIAAVVVILAVIIVGLKKTPAADSAWLTENEIIDTFNAHDLALEKDSSKNSSNYTIGGIKPGIFELNESDSTFYVYIFDNMDERYDNFILWDFDNIDNIEFDGSVNAYHSKNASIVLEAPFGNGDTLDSNEISEFSKLANVISDTVFLYLNDGKTIVYHGESEHWRGTYTLKYYSNPIEDENGQRYLDTYRWETSQLAYRGDDLKNIGAISYKLKRGLSSGGEGTGLIMNDEGIVNLGGSGGNGGGTTLPQEIAITVIWNDQEESLILEP
;
A
#
# COMPACT_ATOMS: atom_id res chain seq x y z
N MET A 1 34.29 38.32 3.44
CA MET A 1 33.62 37.75 2.25
C MET A 1 33.98 36.28 2.16
N LEU A 2 33.14 35.38 2.69
CA LEU A 2 33.26 33.95 2.43
C LEU A 2 32.53 33.63 1.13
N ASN A 3 33.28 33.18 0.14
CA ASN A 3 32.75 32.73 -1.15
C ASN A 3 32.50 31.22 -1.05
N LEU A 4 31.29 30.84 -0.63
CA LEU A 4 30.85 29.45 -0.62
C LEU A 4 30.51 29.02 -2.04
N LYS A 5 31.50 28.44 -2.73
CA LYS A 5 31.31 27.70 -3.97
C LYS A 5 30.37 26.52 -3.66
N LYS A 6 29.09 26.62 -4.04
CA LYS A 6 28.16 25.50 -4.02
C LYS A 6 28.81 24.32 -4.76
N SER A 7 29.10 23.27 -4.01
CA SER A 7 29.74 22.06 -4.52
C SER A 7 28.83 21.41 -5.57
N LYS A 8 29.41 21.01 -6.71
CA LYS A 8 28.70 20.35 -7.82
C LYS A 8 27.96 19.08 -7.38
N PHE A 9 28.27 18.52 -6.21
CA PHE A 9 27.54 17.39 -5.62
C PHE A 9 26.11 17.74 -5.18
N TYR A 10 25.85 18.97 -4.74
CA TYR A 10 24.51 19.39 -4.31
C TYR A 10 23.53 19.44 -5.49
N VAL A 11 24.02 19.87 -6.66
CA VAL A 11 23.22 19.92 -7.89
C VAL A 11 22.93 18.49 -8.40
N ILE A 12 23.90 17.58 -8.28
CA ILE A 12 23.71 16.17 -8.69
C ILE A 12 22.75 15.44 -7.74
N ALA A 13 22.82 15.68 -6.42
CA ALA A 13 21.90 15.09 -5.45
C ALA A 13 20.45 15.59 -5.62
N ILE A 14 20.26 16.88 -5.92
CA ILE A 14 18.94 17.45 -6.22
C ILE A 14 18.40 16.89 -7.54
N ILE A 15 19.23 16.76 -8.59
CA ILE A 15 18.81 16.17 -9.86
C ILE A 15 18.44 14.69 -9.67
N ALA A 16 19.20 13.92 -8.90
CA ALA A 16 18.88 12.52 -8.60
C ALA A 16 17.57 12.38 -7.81
N ALA A 17 17.34 13.23 -6.81
CA ALA A 17 16.08 13.26 -6.06
C ALA A 17 14.88 13.66 -6.96
N VAL A 18 15.06 14.63 -7.86
CA VAL A 18 14.02 15.06 -8.81
C VAL A 18 13.74 13.99 -9.87
N VAL A 19 14.74 13.21 -10.30
CA VAL A 19 14.55 12.08 -11.23
C VAL A 19 13.81 10.92 -10.56
N VAL A 20 14.04 10.65 -9.27
CA VAL A 20 13.25 9.66 -8.50
C VAL A 20 11.80 10.15 -8.31
N ILE A 21 11.58 11.45 -8.10
CA ILE A 21 10.23 12.04 -7.97
C ILE A 21 9.48 12.04 -9.31
N LEU A 22 10.16 12.31 -10.44
CA LEU A 22 9.54 12.29 -11.77
C LEU A 22 9.28 10.88 -12.31
N ALA A 23 10.04 9.87 -11.87
CA ALA A 23 9.80 8.48 -12.27
C ALA A 23 8.50 7.89 -11.69
N VAL A 24 7.89 8.53 -10.68
CA VAL A 24 6.61 8.09 -10.09
C VAL A 24 5.38 8.66 -10.83
N ILE A 25 5.56 9.59 -11.78
CA ILE A 25 4.43 10.37 -12.30
C ILE A 25 3.55 9.65 -13.35
N ILE A 26 3.95 8.55 -14.01
CA ILE A 26 3.01 7.79 -14.86
C ILE A 26 3.33 6.29 -14.93
N VAL A 27 3.06 5.55 -13.85
CA VAL A 27 2.78 4.10 -13.96
C VAL A 27 1.26 3.94 -14.07
N GLY A 28 0.70 4.40 -15.18
CA GLY A 28 -0.74 4.38 -15.45
C GLY A 28 -1.08 4.14 -16.93
N LEU A 29 -0.16 3.55 -17.69
CA LEU A 29 -0.29 3.38 -19.14
C LEU A 29 -0.01 1.95 -19.62
N LYS A 30 -0.25 0.95 -18.77
CA LYS A 30 -0.75 -0.34 -19.26
C LYS A 30 -2.25 -0.35 -18.95
N LYS A 31 -3.09 -0.36 -19.98
CA LYS A 31 -4.51 -0.68 -19.81
C LYS A 31 -4.57 -2.05 -19.13
N THR A 32 -5.09 -2.09 -17.92
CA THR A 32 -5.37 -3.36 -17.24
C THR A 32 -6.46 -4.10 -18.04
N PRO A 33 -6.38 -5.43 -18.21
CA PRO A 33 -7.41 -6.22 -18.89
C PRO A 33 -8.80 -6.09 -18.25
N ALA A 34 -8.89 -5.73 -16.96
CA ALA A 34 -10.12 -5.60 -16.17
C ALA A 34 -11.06 -4.43 -16.57
N ALA A 35 -10.89 -3.83 -17.75
CA ALA A 35 -11.44 -2.51 -18.07
C ALA A 35 -12.94 -2.47 -18.42
N ASP A 36 -13.61 -3.60 -18.66
CA ASP A 36 -15.00 -3.61 -19.16
C ASP A 36 -16.00 -4.38 -18.27
N SER A 37 -15.53 -5.15 -17.28
CA SER A 37 -16.39 -5.91 -16.34
C SER A 37 -16.32 -5.34 -14.93
N ALA A 38 -17.48 -5.24 -14.28
CA ALA A 38 -17.61 -4.96 -12.84
C ALA A 38 -16.88 -6.01 -11.97
N TRP A 39 -16.78 -7.23 -12.48
CA TRP A 39 -16.31 -8.41 -11.76
C TRP A 39 -15.06 -9.00 -12.41
N LEU A 40 -14.11 -9.36 -11.56
CA LEU A 40 -12.87 -10.03 -11.96
C LEU A 40 -13.13 -11.51 -12.24
N THR A 41 -12.43 -11.99 -13.26
CA THR A 41 -12.29 -13.41 -13.58
C THR A 41 -10.92 -13.92 -13.15
N GLU A 42 -10.79 -15.25 -13.00
CA GLU A 42 -9.51 -15.91 -12.72
C GLU A 42 -8.43 -15.51 -13.75
N ASN A 43 -8.79 -15.46 -15.04
CA ASN A 43 -7.86 -15.10 -16.11
C ASN A 43 -7.39 -13.64 -16.02
N GLU A 44 -8.27 -12.69 -15.70
CA GLU A 44 -7.85 -11.28 -15.54
C GLU A 44 -6.87 -11.10 -14.39
N ILE A 45 -7.06 -11.87 -13.30
CA ILE A 45 -6.14 -11.87 -12.17
C ILE A 45 -4.78 -12.45 -12.59
N ILE A 46 -4.78 -13.62 -13.22
CA ILE A 46 -3.55 -14.27 -13.71
C ILE A 46 -2.81 -13.37 -14.70
N ASP A 47 -3.52 -12.82 -15.69
CA ASP A 47 -2.93 -11.95 -16.71
C ASP A 47 -2.35 -10.68 -16.08
N THR A 48 -2.99 -10.14 -15.03
CA THR A 48 -2.46 -9.00 -14.28
C THR A 48 -1.17 -9.37 -13.57
N PHE A 49 -1.13 -10.48 -12.82
CA PHE A 49 0.10 -10.92 -12.15
C PHE A 49 1.24 -11.19 -13.13
N ASN A 50 0.95 -11.91 -14.22
CA ASN A 50 1.93 -12.19 -15.29
C ASN A 50 2.45 -10.89 -15.95
N ALA A 51 1.62 -9.86 -16.11
CA ALA A 51 2.02 -8.58 -16.70
C ALA A 51 2.93 -7.73 -15.77
N HIS A 52 3.04 -8.13 -14.50
CA HIS A 52 3.78 -7.48 -13.42
C HIS A 52 4.83 -8.41 -12.79
N ASP A 53 5.42 -9.28 -13.63
CA ASP A 53 6.56 -10.13 -13.29
C ASP A 53 6.29 -11.14 -12.15
N LEU A 54 5.01 -11.47 -11.91
CA LEU A 54 4.57 -12.52 -11.01
C LEU A 54 3.96 -13.65 -11.85
N ALA A 55 4.83 -14.46 -12.45
CA ALA A 55 4.40 -15.56 -13.33
C ALA A 55 3.70 -16.66 -12.51
N LEU A 56 2.41 -16.88 -12.80
CA LEU A 56 1.59 -17.89 -12.15
C LEU A 56 1.41 -19.10 -13.05
N GLU A 57 1.77 -20.29 -12.54
CA GLU A 57 1.54 -21.57 -13.20
C GLU A 57 0.52 -22.39 -12.43
N LYS A 58 -0.43 -23.01 -13.15
CA LYS A 58 -1.51 -23.76 -12.50
C LYS A 58 -0.97 -25.02 -11.82
N ASP A 59 -1.15 -25.10 -10.51
CA ASP A 59 -0.79 -26.28 -9.73
C ASP A 59 -1.92 -27.31 -9.80
N SER A 60 -1.66 -28.41 -10.50
CA SER A 60 -2.60 -29.54 -10.62
C SER A 60 -2.31 -30.65 -9.62
N SER A 61 -1.27 -30.51 -8.78
CA SER A 61 -0.91 -31.46 -7.74
C SER A 61 -1.78 -31.30 -6.50
N LYS A 62 -2.18 -30.07 -6.16
CA LYS A 62 -3.13 -29.76 -5.08
C LYS A 62 -4.58 -29.92 -5.54
N ASN A 63 -5.42 -30.53 -4.69
CA ASN A 63 -6.86 -30.66 -4.94
C ASN A 63 -7.61 -29.42 -4.41
N SER A 64 -8.16 -28.60 -5.31
CA SER A 64 -8.91 -27.39 -4.94
C SER A 64 -10.09 -27.62 -4.00
N SER A 65 -10.65 -28.83 -3.96
CA SER A 65 -11.73 -29.17 -3.04
C SER A 65 -11.30 -29.14 -1.57
N ASN A 66 -10.00 -29.33 -1.28
CA ASN A 66 -9.45 -29.28 0.08
C ASN A 66 -9.31 -27.85 0.61
N TYR A 67 -9.37 -26.86 -0.28
CA TYR A 67 -9.16 -25.45 0.05
C TYR A 67 -10.44 -24.63 -0.21
N THR A 68 -11.61 -25.25 -0.06
CA THR A 68 -12.90 -24.62 -0.36
C THR A 68 -13.31 -23.65 0.75
N ILE A 69 -13.58 -22.39 0.41
CA ILE A 69 -14.07 -21.35 1.34
C ILE A 69 -15.47 -20.94 0.90
N GLY A 70 -16.45 -21.01 1.79
CA GLY A 70 -17.82 -20.62 1.45
C GLY A 70 -18.49 -21.48 0.38
N GLY A 71 -17.98 -22.70 0.13
CA GLY A 71 -18.40 -23.51 -1.02
C GLY A 71 -17.71 -23.16 -2.35
N ILE A 72 -16.86 -22.13 -2.36
CA ILE A 72 -16.08 -21.70 -3.52
C ILE A 72 -14.71 -22.39 -3.56
N LYS A 73 -14.43 -23.06 -4.68
CA LYS A 73 -13.13 -23.69 -4.93
C LYS A 73 -12.16 -22.66 -5.52
N PRO A 74 -10.92 -22.58 -5.02
CA PRO A 74 -9.92 -21.70 -5.61
C PRO A 74 -9.35 -22.30 -6.90
N GLY A 75 -8.88 -21.43 -7.78
CA GLY A 75 -7.77 -21.76 -8.67
C GLY A 75 -6.47 -21.80 -7.84
N ILE A 76 -5.64 -22.82 -8.04
CA ILE A 76 -4.38 -22.99 -7.31
C ILE A 76 -3.21 -22.81 -8.28
N PHE A 77 -2.25 -21.98 -7.89
CA PHE A 77 -1.11 -21.62 -8.72
C PHE A 77 0.19 -21.63 -7.92
N GLU A 78 1.27 -22.06 -8.55
CA GLU A 78 2.65 -21.88 -8.09
C GLU A 78 3.22 -20.59 -8.69
N LEU A 79 4.09 -19.92 -7.94
CA LEU A 79 4.86 -18.79 -8.44
C LEU A 79 6.20 -19.29 -8.99
N ASN A 80 6.53 -19.00 -10.25
CA ASN A 80 7.75 -19.58 -10.86
C ASN A 80 9.07 -19.21 -10.16
N GLU A 81 9.08 -18.14 -9.36
CA GLU A 81 10.27 -17.63 -8.65
C GLU A 81 10.24 -17.91 -7.14
N SER A 82 9.24 -18.61 -6.61
CA SER A 82 9.21 -19.02 -5.21
C SER A 82 8.41 -20.30 -4.98
N ASP A 83 8.71 -21.04 -3.93
CA ASP A 83 7.90 -22.20 -3.51
C ASP A 83 6.52 -21.79 -2.90
N SER A 84 6.08 -20.54 -3.12
CA SER A 84 4.82 -20.02 -2.60
C SER A 84 3.64 -20.46 -3.45
N THR A 85 2.51 -20.70 -2.81
CA THR A 85 1.26 -21.06 -3.50
C THR A 85 0.26 -19.90 -3.45
N PHE A 86 -0.41 -19.66 -4.57
CA PHE A 86 -1.53 -18.74 -4.69
C PHE A 86 -2.85 -19.52 -4.76
N TYR A 87 -3.82 -19.07 -3.98
CA TYR A 87 -5.20 -19.51 -4.06
C TYR A 87 -6.07 -18.34 -4.50
N VAL A 88 -6.67 -18.43 -5.68
CA VAL A 88 -7.51 -17.40 -6.26
C VAL A 88 -8.97 -17.82 -6.15
N TYR A 89 -9.72 -17.12 -5.30
CA TYR A 89 -11.16 -17.31 -5.11
C TYR A 89 -11.91 -16.24 -5.88
N ILE A 90 -12.83 -16.65 -6.75
CA ILE A 90 -13.74 -15.77 -7.49
C ILE A 90 -15.15 -16.00 -6.95
N PHE A 91 -15.77 -14.95 -6.41
CA PHE A 91 -17.13 -14.95 -5.90
C PHE A 91 -18.08 -14.34 -6.94
N ASP A 92 -19.37 -14.61 -6.80
CA ASP A 92 -20.40 -14.04 -7.69
C ASP A 92 -20.53 -12.53 -7.49
N ASN A 93 -20.29 -12.04 -6.27
CA ASN A 93 -20.36 -10.61 -5.91
C ASN A 93 -19.55 -10.27 -4.65
N MET A 94 -19.58 -9.00 -4.24
CA MET A 94 -18.86 -8.51 -3.05
C MET A 94 -19.44 -9.02 -1.73
N ASP A 95 -20.76 -9.17 -1.61
CA ASP A 95 -21.39 -9.64 -0.37
C ASP A 95 -20.96 -11.07 -0.08
N GLU A 96 -20.99 -11.94 -1.10
CA GLU A 96 -20.51 -13.31 -0.95
C GLU A 96 -19.03 -13.36 -0.56
N ARG A 97 -18.19 -12.49 -1.14
CA ARG A 97 -16.79 -12.38 -0.69
C ARG A 97 -16.72 -11.97 0.79
N TYR A 98 -17.46 -10.95 1.22
CA TYR A 98 -17.41 -10.47 2.60
C TYR A 98 -17.96 -11.49 3.61
N ASP A 99 -19.02 -12.20 3.26
CA ASP A 99 -19.65 -13.21 4.12
C ASP A 99 -18.74 -14.44 4.32
N ASN A 100 -17.86 -14.72 3.35
CA ASN A 100 -16.99 -15.89 3.37
C ASN A 100 -15.51 -15.59 3.68
N PHE A 101 -15.07 -14.34 3.55
CA PHE A 101 -13.71 -13.88 3.88
C PHE A 101 -13.76 -12.71 4.86
N ILE A 102 -13.68 -13.02 6.15
CA ILE A 102 -13.44 -12.03 7.20
C ILE A 102 -11.93 -12.01 7.49
N LEU A 103 -11.31 -10.83 7.30
CA LEU A 103 -9.86 -10.56 7.39
C LEU A 103 -9.14 -11.09 8.64
N TRP A 104 -9.87 -11.44 9.70
CA TRP A 104 -9.32 -11.88 10.99
C TRP A 104 -9.49 -13.37 11.27
N ASP A 105 -10.12 -14.12 10.35
CA ASP A 105 -10.57 -15.50 10.61
C ASP A 105 -9.67 -16.58 10.05
N PHE A 106 -8.43 -16.33 9.61
CA PHE A 106 -7.52 -17.45 9.34
C PHE A 106 -7.23 -18.31 10.58
N ASP A 107 -7.48 -17.79 11.78
CA ASP A 107 -7.48 -18.56 13.03
C ASP A 107 -8.78 -19.37 13.25
N ASN A 108 -9.87 -19.07 12.51
CA ASN A 108 -11.21 -19.64 12.66
C ASN A 108 -11.77 -20.32 11.39
N ILE A 109 -11.02 -20.42 10.28
CA ILE A 109 -11.41 -21.31 9.17
C ILE A 109 -11.15 -22.74 9.64
N ASP A 110 -12.06 -23.26 10.46
CA ASP A 110 -11.97 -24.54 11.19
C ASP A 110 -11.72 -25.79 10.33
N ASN A 111 -11.53 -25.66 9.01
CA ASN A 111 -11.49 -26.79 8.07
C ASN A 111 -10.47 -26.67 6.93
N ILE A 112 -9.62 -25.63 6.88
CA ILE A 112 -8.55 -25.54 5.87
C ILE A 112 -7.21 -25.54 6.56
N GLU A 113 -6.44 -26.59 6.33
CA GLU A 113 -5.06 -26.70 6.78
C GLU A 113 -4.14 -26.18 5.66
N PHE A 114 -3.54 -25.03 5.91
CA PHE A 114 -2.43 -24.52 5.09
C PHE A 114 -1.12 -25.07 5.67
N ASP A 115 -0.21 -25.45 4.79
CA ASP A 115 1.13 -25.91 5.15
C ASP A 115 1.98 -24.72 5.63
N GLY A 116 1.68 -23.51 5.11
CA GLY A 116 2.43 -22.29 5.36
C GLY A 116 1.68 -21.17 6.07
N SER A 117 2.40 -20.11 6.43
CA SER A 117 1.78 -18.83 6.83
C SER A 117 1.05 -18.22 5.63
N VAL A 118 -0.15 -17.70 5.86
CA VAL A 118 -0.99 -17.13 4.79
C VAL A 118 -1.20 -15.62 4.91
N ASN A 119 -1.25 -14.94 3.78
CA ASN A 119 -1.68 -13.54 3.64
C ASN A 119 -2.82 -13.46 2.63
N ALA A 120 -3.85 -12.66 2.92
CA ALA A 120 -4.95 -12.43 1.99
C ALA A 120 -4.93 -11.01 1.41
N TYR A 121 -5.28 -10.93 0.14
CA TYR A 121 -5.44 -9.71 -0.62
C TYR A 121 -6.79 -9.73 -1.31
N HIS A 122 -7.53 -8.62 -1.23
CA HIS A 122 -8.89 -8.57 -1.74
C HIS A 122 -9.04 -7.54 -2.85
N SER A 123 -9.88 -7.86 -3.83
CA SER A 123 -10.25 -6.92 -4.89
C SER A 123 -11.61 -7.26 -5.46
N LYS A 124 -12.56 -6.31 -5.44
CA LYS A 124 -13.90 -6.49 -6.05
C LYS A 124 -14.57 -7.78 -5.53
N ASN A 125 -14.85 -8.74 -6.40
CA ASN A 125 -15.42 -10.07 -6.08
C ASN A 125 -14.37 -11.17 -5.87
N ALA A 126 -13.09 -10.84 -5.69
CA ALA A 126 -12.02 -11.84 -5.58
C ALA A 126 -11.23 -11.73 -4.27
N SER A 127 -10.76 -12.88 -3.79
CA SER A 127 -9.78 -13.00 -2.72
C SER A 127 -8.59 -13.83 -3.21
N ILE A 128 -7.38 -13.31 -3.00
CA ILE A 128 -6.12 -13.96 -3.36
C ILE A 128 -5.41 -14.28 -2.05
N VAL A 129 -5.14 -15.55 -1.80
CA VAL A 129 -4.38 -16.01 -0.64
C VAL A 129 -2.99 -16.43 -1.09
N LEU A 130 -1.97 -15.82 -0.51
CA LEU A 130 -0.56 -16.20 -0.64
C LEU A 130 -0.18 -17.08 0.53
N GLU A 131 0.18 -18.33 0.26
CA GLU A 131 0.78 -19.24 1.23
C GLU A 131 2.30 -19.20 1.09
N ALA A 132 2.98 -18.92 2.21
CA ALA A 132 4.42 -18.98 2.31
C ALA A 132 4.93 -20.44 2.21
N PRO A 133 6.15 -20.67 1.73
CA PRO A 133 6.74 -22.02 1.68
C PRO A 133 7.21 -22.53 3.06
N PHE A 134 6.91 -21.78 4.12
CA PHE A 134 7.31 -22.07 5.49
C PHE A 134 6.12 -21.97 6.44
N GLY A 135 6.12 -22.85 7.43
CA GLY A 135 5.01 -23.06 8.35
C GLY A 135 5.10 -22.22 9.63
N ASN A 136 4.01 -22.25 10.38
CA ASN A 136 3.95 -21.65 11.71
C ASN A 136 4.88 -22.39 12.68
N GLY A 137 6.02 -21.77 13.01
CA GLY A 137 7.01 -22.30 13.96
C GLY A 137 8.38 -22.57 13.36
N ASP A 138 8.55 -22.39 12.05
CA ASP A 138 9.86 -22.46 11.42
C ASP A 138 10.78 -21.33 11.95
N THR A 139 12.03 -21.69 12.24
CA THR A 139 13.06 -20.71 12.58
C THR A 139 13.71 -20.26 11.28
N LEU A 140 13.18 -19.18 10.71
CA LEU A 140 13.68 -18.61 9.47
C LEU A 140 14.86 -17.68 9.73
N ASP A 141 15.78 -17.62 8.77
CA ASP A 141 16.79 -16.57 8.80
C ASP A 141 16.21 -15.21 8.38
N SER A 142 16.91 -14.13 8.73
CA SER A 142 16.43 -12.77 8.46
C SER A 142 16.30 -12.44 6.96
N ASN A 143 17.06 -13.11 6.10
CA ASN A 143 17.00 -12.90 4.66
C ASN A 143 15.74 -13.56 4.08
N GLU A 144 15.41 -14.79 4.47
CA GLU A 144 14.19 -15.49 4.02
C GLU A 144 12.93 -14.69 4.37
N ILE A 145 12.84 -14.19 5.61
CA ILE A 145 11.74 -13.30 6.04
C ILE A 145 11.71 -12.02 5.20
N SER A 146 12.88 -11.43 4.91
CA SER A 146 12.98 -10.21 4.12
C SER A 146 12.55 -10.43 2.66
N GLU A 147 12.91 -11.56 2.06
CA GLU A 147 12.55 -11.91 0.68
C GLU A 147 11.05 -12.17 0.57
N PHE A 148 10.47 -12.96 1.47
CA PHE A 148 9.03 -13.17 1.50
C PHE A 148 8.27 -11.86 1.73
N SER A 149 8.75 -10.99 2.63
CA SER A 149 8.13 -9.68 2.84
C SER A 149 8.19 -8.80 1.60
N LYS A 150 9.27 -8.85 0.80
CA LYS A 150 9.34 -8.14 -0.48
C LYS A 150 8.32 -8.70 -1.47
N LEU A 151 8.22 -10.02 -1.60
CA LEU A 151 7.23 -10.66 -2.46
C LEU A 151 5.79 -10.27 -2.06
N ALA A 152 5.46 -10.39 -0.78
CA ALA A 152 4.17 -10.00 -0.22
C ALA A 152 3.83 -8.53 -0.52
N ASN A 153 4.82 -7.63 -0.49
CA ASN A 153 4.63 -6.23 -0.87
C ASN A 153 4.37 -6.05 -2.36
N VAL A 154 5.10 -6.75 -3.23
CA VAL A 154 4.86 -6.69 -4.69
C VAL A 154 3.46 -7.18 -5.03
N ILE A 155 3.00 -8.26 -4.39
CA ILE A 155 1.63 -8.78 -4.55
C ILE A 155 0.61 -7.77 -4.04
N SER A 156 0.81 -7.22 -2.84
CA SER A 156 -0.07 -6.20 -2.26
C SER A 156 -0.20 -4.99 -3.18
N ASP A 157 0.91 -4.47 -3.70
CA ASP A 157 0.92 -3.33 -4.61
C ASP A 157 0.28 -3.69 -5.96
N THR A 158 0.44 -4.93 -6.44
CA THR A 158 -0.16 -5.40 -7.70
C THR A 158 -1.69 -5.46 -7.60
N VAL A 159 -2.21 -6.07 -6.53
CA VAL A 159 -3.65 -6.11 -6.24
C VAL A 159 -4.20 -4.70 -6.05
N PHE A 160 -3.51 -3.86 -5.28
CA PHE A 160 -3.93 -2.50 -5.03
C PHE A 160 -3.96 -1.63 -6.30
N LEU A 161 -2.86 -1.57 -7.06
CA LEU A 161 -2.73 -0.66 -8.19
C LEU A 161 -3.53 -1.13 -9.41
N TYR A 162 -3.52 -2.43 -9.69
CA TYR A 162 -3.99 -2.94 -10.98
C TYR A 162 -5.36 -3.61 -10.88
N LEU A 163 -5.62 -4.44 -9.87
CA LEU A 163 -6.94 -5.07 -9.73
C LEU A 163 -7.98 -4.13 -9.12
N ASN A 164 -7.55 -3.27 -8.19
CA ASN A 164 -8.39 -2.30 -7.52
C ASN A 164 -8.35 -0.89 -8.15
N ASP A 165 -7.68 -0.69 -9.28
CA ASP A 165 -7.57 0.64 -9.92
C ASP A 165 -6.99 1.71 -8.96
N GLY A 166 -6.05 1.27 -8.10
CA GLY A 166 -5.44 2.07 -7.05
C GLY A 166 -4.60 3.20 -7.59
N LYS A 167 -4.62 4.30 -6.82
CA LYS A 167 -3.95 5.56 -7.15
C LYS A 167 -3.08 5.98 -5.98
N THR A 168 -1.96 6.59 -6.30
CA THR A 168 -1.07 7.23 -5.33
C THR A 168 -0.95 8.70 -5.65
N ILE A 169 -1.14 9.56 -4.66
CA ILE A 169 -0.89 11.01 -4.76
C ILE A 169 0.14 11.36 -3.70
N VAL A 170 1.16 12.11 -4.07
CA VAL A 170 2.18 12.58 -3.15
C VAL A 170 2.12 14.09 -3.09
N TYR A 171 1.88 14.63 -1.90
CA TYR A 171 1.86 16.06 -1.66
C TYR A 171 3.19 16.48 -1.07
N HIS A 172 3.70 17.62 -1.53
CA HIS A 172 4.96 18.19 -1.07
C HIS A 172 4.79 19.65 -0.69
N GLY A 173 5.61 20.10 0.24
CA GLY A 173 5.63 21.49 0.67
C GLY A 173 6.81 21.75 1.58
N GLU A 174 7.16 23.02 1.74
CA GLU A 174 8.32 23.45 2.50
C GLU A 174 7.98 24.69 3.33
N SER A 175 8.66 24.81 4.46
CA SER A 175 8.80 26.04 5.25
C SER A 175 10.29 26.41 5.35
N GLU A 176 10.61 27.37 6.22
CA GLU A 176 11.99 27.79 6.46
C GLU A 176 12.86 26.62 6.92
N HIS A 177 12.37 25.82 7.88
CA HIS A 177 13.17 24.75 8.48
C HIS A 177 12.71 23.34 8.13
N TRP A 178 11.56 23.17 7.48
CA TRP A 178 10.98 21.85 7.24
C TRP A 178 10.62 21.63 5.78
N ARG A 179 10.71 20.36 5.35
CA ARG A 179 10.09 19.86 4.13
C ARG A 179 9.14 18.74 4.51
N GLY A 180 7.90 18.83 4.08
CA GLY A 180 6.88 17.81 4.32
C GLY A 180 6.61 16.95 3.10
N THR A 181 6.21 15.72 3.35
CA THR A 181 5.66 14.81 2.34
C THR A 181 4.46 14.10 2.93
N TYR A 182 3.38 14.04 2.16
CA TYR A 182 2.18 13.30 2.49
C TYR A 182 1.83 12.39 1.32
N THR A 183 1.80 11.09 1.54
CA THR A 183 1.46 10.10 0.51
C THR A 183 0.08 9.55 0.79
N LEU A 184 -0.81 9.63 -0.19
CA LEU A 184 -2.16 9.07 -0.16
C LEU A 184 -2.26 7.97 -1.21
N LYS A 185 -2.36 6.72 -0.77
CA LYS A 185 -2.79 5.59 -1.59
C LYS A 185 -4.31 5.43 -1.43
N TYR A 186 -5.08 5.40 -2.52
CA TYR A 186 -6.52 5.12 -2.45
C TYR A 186 -7.06 4.41 -3.69
N TYR A 187 -8.18 3.71 -3.53
CA TYR A 187 -9.07 3.34 -4.63
C TYR A 187 -10.54 3.59 -4.25
N SER A 188 -11.39 3.74 -5.25
CA SER A 188 -12.82 3.96 -5.06
C SER A 188 -13.58 3.47 -6.28
N ASN A 189 -14.10 2.26 -6.20
CA ASN A 189 -14.72 1.56 -7.31
C ASN A 189 -16.23 1.48 -7.04
N PRO A 190 -17.06 2.33 -7.68
CA PRO A 190 -18.50 2.11 -7.70
C PRO A 190 -18.78 0.92 -8.60
N ILE A 191 -19.44 -0.10 -8.06
CA ILE A 191 -19.73 -1.35 -8.77
C ILE A 191 -21.24 -1.58 -8.71
N GLU A 192 -21.85 -1.98 -9.82
CA GLU A 192 -23.27 -2.35 -9.89
C GLU A 192 -23.34 -3.81 -10.32
N ASP A 193 -24.08 -4.64 -9.57
CA ASP A 193 -24.25 -6.06 -9.91
C ASP A 193 -25.34 -6.27 -10.98
N GLU A 194 -25.54 -7.53 -11.38
CA GLU A 194 -26.55 -7.91 -12.36
C GLU A 194 -27.99 -7.60 -11.91
N ASN A 195 -28.23 -7.46 -10.60
CA ASN A 195 -29.52 -7.12 -10.01
C ASN A 195 -29.73 -5.59 -9.87
N GLY A 196 -28.73 -4.78 -10.24
CA GLY A 196 -28.74 -3.32 -10.06
C GLY A 196 -28.40 -2.86 -8.64
N GLN A 197 -27.93 -3.76 -7.77
CA GLN A 197 -27.43 -3.44 -6.44
C GLN A 197 -26.07 -2.74 -6.56
N ARG A 198 -25.92 -1.62 -5.82
CA ARG A 198 -24.72 -0.80 -5.86
C ARG A 198 -23.81 -1.07 -4.68
N TYR A 199 -22.55 -1.27 -5.00
CA TYR A 199 -21.44 -1.45 -4.09
C TYR A 199 -20.45 -0.30 -4.22
N LEU A 200 -19.72 -0.06 -3.13
CA LEU A 200 -18.61 0.87 -3.11
C LEU A 200 -17.41 0.17 -2.48
N ASP A 201 -16.51 -0.34 -3.33
CA ASP A 201 -15.23 -0.87 -2.89
C ASP A 201 -14.26 0.30 -2.72
N THR A 202 -13.89 0.59 -1.48
CA THR A 202 -13.01 1.71 -1.16
C THR A 202 -11.99 1.33 -0.12
N TYR A 203 -10.77 1.79 -0.34
CA TYR A 203 -9.71 1.79 0.64
C TYR A 203 -8.89 3.05 0.49
N ARG A 204 -8.40 3.55 1.62
CA ARG A 204 -7.36 4.58 1.64
C ARG A 204 -6.32 4.24 2.68
N TRP A 205 -5.09 4.64 2.38
CA TRP A 205 -3.96 4.61 3.28
C TRP A 205 -3.15 5.89 3.09
N GLU A 206 -2.81 6.53 4.20
CA GLU A 206 -2.03 7.76 4.17
C GLU A 206 -0.84 7.69 5.12
N THR A 207 0.29 8.25 4.70
CA THR A 207 1.51 8.38 5.50
C THR A 207 2.06 9.78 5.38
N SER A 208 2.64 10.32 6.46
CA SER A 208 3.27 11.64 6.42
C SER A 208 4.67 11.63 7.01
N GLN A 209 5.56 12.45 6.44
CA GLN A 209 6.94 12.61 6.88
C GLN A 209 7.33 14.08 6.89
N LEU A 210 8.21 14.46 7.82
CA LEU A 210 8.90 15.75 7.80
C LEU A 210 10.41 15.51 7.76
N ALA A 211 11.11 16.30 6.97
CA ALA A 211 12.56 16.36 6.94
C ALA A 211 13.02 17.76 7.37
N TYR A 212 13.91 17.81 8.36
CA TYR A 212 14.51 19.07 8.81
C TYR A 212 15.56 19.56 7.80
N ARG A 213 15.60 20.87 7.58
CA ARG A 213 16.45 21.53 6.57
C ARG A 213 17.52 22.43 7.17
N GLY A 214 17.50 22.65 8.47
CA GLY A 214 18.52 23.46 9.15
C GLY A 214 19.81 22.67 9.36
N ASP A 215 20.88 23.40 9.69
CA ASP A 215 22.24 22.86 9.78
C ASP A 215 22.52 22.08 11.09
N ASP A 216 21.67 22.21 12.10
CA ASP A 216 21.91 21.71 13.45
C ASP A 216 20.88 20.66 13.92
N LEU A 217 21.01 19.45 13.35
CA LEU A 217 20.15 18.31 13.69
C LEU A 217 20.25 17.89 15.15
N LYS A 218 21.44 18.03 15.77
CA LYS A 218 21.71 17.51 17.13
C LYS A 218 20.95 18.26 18.22
N ASN A 219 20.57 19.50 17.94
CA ASN A 219 19.86 20.34 18.89
C ASN A 219 18.34 20.37 18.63
N ILE A 220 17.82 19.60 17.67
CA ILE A 220 16.37 19.45 17.52
C ILE A 220 15.86 18.48 18.59
N GLY A 221 15.11 19.02 19.54
CA GLY A 221 14.46 18.25 20.59
C GLY A 221 13.26 17.45 20.07
N ALA A 222 12.43 16.97 20.99
CA ALA A 222 11.21 16.26 20.65
C ALA A 222 10.26 17.15 19.82
N ILE A 223 9.67 16.54 18.79
CA ILE A 223 8.79 17.19 17.84
C ILE A 223 7.34 16.87 18.21
N SER A 224 6.48 17.89 18.10
CA SER A 224 5.04 17.72 18.07
C SER A 224 4.48 18.22 16.74
N TYR A 225 3.36 17.65 16.29
CA TYR A 225 2.74 18.04 15.04
C TYR A 225 1.22 18.06 15.13
N LYS A 226 0.61 18.86 14.24
CA LYS A 226 -0.81 18.83 13.91
C LYS A 226 -0.95 18.77 12.40
N LEU A 227 -1.78 17.86 11.92
CA LEU A 227 -2.08 17.67 10.50
C LEU A 227 -3.56 17.98 10.26
N LYS A 228 -3.85 18.68 9.16
CA LYS A 228 -5.22 18.95 8.69
C LYS A 228 -5.35 18.64 7.21
N ARG A 229 -6.51 18.09 6.83
CA ARG A 229 -6.83 17.67 5.46
C ARG A 229 -7.93 18.57 4.92
N GLY A 230 -7.57 19.76 4.45
CA GLY A 230 -8.52 20.83 4.14
C GLY A 230 -9.45 21.13 5.33
N LEU A 231 -10.77 21.01 5.11
CA LEU A 231 -11.80 21.23 6.14
C LEU A 231 -11.98 20.06 7.12
N SER A 232 -11.36 18.92 6.88
CA SER A 232 -11.47 17.73 7.75
C SER A 232 -10.43 17.74 8.86
N SER A 233 -10.78 17.16 10.01
CA SER A 233 -9.81 16.87 11.07
C SER A 233 -8.73 15.90 10.56
N GLY A 234 -7.47 16.18 10.89
CA GLY A 234 -6.38 15.24 10.71
C GLY A 234 -5.92 14.67 12.06
N GLY A 235 -4.64 14.30 12.14
CA GLY A 235 -4.04 13.75 13.34
C GLY A 235 -3.14 14.76 14.06
N GLU A 236 -2.85 14.48 15.32
CA GLU A 236 -1.80 15.17 16.07
C GLU A 236 -0.97 14.15 16.84
N GLY A 237 0.27 14.52 17.15
CA GLY A 237 1.16 13.68 17.94
C GLY A 237 2.27 14.50 18.57
N THR A 238 2.85 13.95 19.63
CA THR A 238 3.88 14.60 20.44
C THR A 238 4.99 13.61 20.77
N GLY A 239 6.17 14.14 21.14
CA GLY A 239 7.28 13.30 21.59
C GLY A 239 8.00 12.55 20.48
N LEU A 240 7.80 12.95 19.21
CA LEU A 240 8.47 12.30 18.08
C LEU A 240 9.94 12.66 18.06
N ILE A 241 10.80 11.67 17.81
CA ILE A 241 12.24 11.84 17.72
C ILE A 241 12.65 11.62 16.26
N MET A 242 13.50 12.51 15.78
CA MET A 242 14.07 12.47 14.44
C MET A 242 15.13 11.38 14.35
N ASN A 243 15.26 10.75 13.19
CA ASN A 243 16.37 9.83 12.92
C ASN A 243 17.67 10.60 12.58
N ASP A 244 18.78 9.87 12.42
CA ASP A 244 20.10 10.44 12.12
C ASP A 244 20.18 11.17 10.76
N GLU A 245 19.20 10.94 9.88
CA GLU A 245 19.08 11.56 8.55
C GLU A 245 18.26 12.86 8.57
N GLY A 246 17.72 13.23 9.72
CA GLY A 246 16.93 14.43 9.85
C GLY A 246 15.43 14.25 9.56
N ILE A 247 14.94 13.01 9.55
CA ILE A 247 13.58 12.64 9.15
C ILE A 247 12.76 12.20 10.36
N VAL A 248 11.50 12.64 10.42
CA VAL A 248 10.50 12.16 11.37
C VAL A 248 9.30 11.60 10.62
N ASN A 249 8.89 10.39 10.99
CA ASN A 249 7.67 9.75 10.48
C ASN A 249 6.50 10.14 11.39
N LEU A 250 5.46 10.76 10.82
CA LEU A 250 4.26 11.18 11.56
C LEU A 250 3.20 10.05 11.66
N GLY A 251 3.62 8.82 11.36
CA GLY A 251 2.74 7.66 11.28
C GLY A 251 1.93 7.61 9.98
N GLY A 252 1.05 6.62 9.94
CA GLY A 252 0.10 6.41 8.87
C GLY A 252 -1.23 5.88 9.38
N SER A 253 -2.26 6.07 8.59
CA SER A 253 -3.61 5.56 8.88
C SER A 253 -4.28 5.11 7.61
N GLY A 254 -5.06 4.04 7.69
CA GLY A 254 -5.90 3.60 6.60
C GLY A 254 -7.20 2.99 7.08
N GLY A 255 -8.10 2.78 6.14
CA GLY A 255 -9.40 2.20 6.42
C GLY A 255 -10.35 2.28 5.23
N ASN A 256 -11.47 1.59 5.40
CA ASN A 256 -12.57 1.54 4.45
C ASN A 256 -13.59 2.65 4.75
N GLY A 257 -14.33 3.12 3.74
CA GLY A 257 -15.44 4.07 3.92
C GLY A 257 -15.05 5.54 4.11
N GLY A 258 -13.76 5.88 4.01
CA GLY A 258 -13.31 7.28 4.00
C GLY A 258 -13.66 7.98 2.68
N GLY A 259 -14.07 9.25 2.76
CA GLY A 259 -14.62 10.01 1.63
C GLY A 259 -13.76 10.02 0.36
N THR A 260 -14.43 9.95 -0.78
CA THR A 260 -13.87 9.98 -2.14
C THR A 260 -13.28 11.34 -2.53
N THR A 261 -13.48 12.37 -1.70
CA THR A 261 -12.96 13.71 -1.94
C THR A 261 -11.50 13.78 -1.50
N LEU A 262 -10.62 13.91 -2.49
CA LEU A 262 -9.21 14.14 -2.26
C LEU A 262 -8.99 15.53 -1.65
N PRO A 263 -8.11 15.65 -0.65
CA PRO A 263 -7.71 16.95 -0.14
C PRO A 263 -6.99 17.72 -1.24
N GLN A 264 -7.31 19.00 -1.42
CA GLN A 264 -6.56 19.87 -2.33
C GLN A 264 -5.21 20.28 -1.72
N GLU A 265 -5.21 20.44 -0.39
CA GLU A 265 -4.05 20.82 0.40
C GLU A 265 -4.02 20.05 1.72
N ILE A 266 -2.82 19.81 2.23
CA ILE A 266 -2.56 19.27 3.56
C ILE A 266 -1.79 20.31 4.35
N ALA A 267 -2.33 20.79 5.47
CA ALA A 267 -1.62 21.69 6.36
C ALA A 267 -0.95 20.89 7.47
N ILE A 268 0.35 21.08 7.65
CA ILE A 268 1.09 20.54 8.79
C ILE A 268 1.63 21.70 9.60
N THR A 269 1.36 21.69 10.90
CA THR A 269 2.01 22.56 11.88
C THR A 269 2.97 21.71 12.70
N VAL A 270 4.23 22.11 12.78
CA VAL A 270 5.30 21.43 13.51
C VAL A 270 5.82 22.33 14.62
N ILE A 271 6.03 21.75 15.81
CA ILE A 271 6.47 22.44 17.02
C ILE A 271 7.70 21.72 17.57
N TRP A 272 8.78 22.46 17.80
CA TRP A 272 10.04 21.95 18.35
C TRP A 272 10.79 23.09 19.04
N ASN A 273 11.47 22.85 20.16
CA ASN A 273 12.29 23.87 20.86
C ASN A 273 11.62 25.25 21.02
N ASP A 274 10.33 25.28 21.40
CA ASP A 274 9.50 26.50 21.50
C ASP A 274 9.33 27.29 20.18
N GLN A 275 9.72 26.71 19.05
CA GLN A 275 9.43 27.19 17.69
C GLN A 275 8.18 26.50 17.15
N GLU A 276 7.45 27.21 16.29
CA GLU A 276 6.29 26.70 15.57
C GLU A 276 6.37 27.14 14.11
N GLU A 277 6.21 26.19 13.20
CA GLU A 277 6.11 26.46 11.76
C GLU A 277 4.92 25.72 11.16
N SER A 278 4.34 26.32 10.13
CA SER A 278 3.31 25.68 9.33
C SER A 278 3.75 25.61 7.87
N LEU A 279 3.46 24.49 7.24
CA LEU A 279 3.68 24.24 5.83
C LEU A 279 2.41 23.68 5.20
N ILE A 280 2.14 24.13 3.99
CA ILE A 280 1.04 23.64 3.15
C ILE A 280 1.64 22.70 2.12
N LEU A 281 1.11 21.49 2.02
CA LEU A 281 1.49 20.50 1.02
C LEU A 281 0.43 20.45 -0.07
N GLU A 282 0.90 20.49 -1.31
CA GLU A 282 0.11 20.42 -2.53
C GLU A 282 0.60 19.22 -3.38
N PRO A 283 -0.29 18.59 -4.19
CA PRO A 283 0.04 17.40 -4.97
C PRO A 283 1.03 17.64 -6.12
#